data_AF-A0A7Y4ZVT7-F1
#
_entry.id   AF-A0A7Y4ZVT7-F1
#
_cell.length_a   1.000
_cell.length_b   1.000
_cell.length_c   1.000
_cell.angle_alpha   90.00
_cell.angle_beta   90.00
_cell.angle_gamma   90.00
#
_symmetry.space_group_name_H-M   'P 1'
#
loop_
_entity.id
_entity.type
_entity.pdbx_description
1 polymer ?
#
loop_
_entity_poly.entity_id
_entity_poly.type
_entity_poly.pdbx_seq_one_letter_code
_entity_poly.pdbx_strand_id
1 'polypeptide(L)'
;MKRTALALLITAGVIHCGTDNVVVQPLANPVADGGKVEGGIDLPPPPAPPENCDLKKLPTENPCVIHESSGVFVSATKGSDDGLGTRERPLKDISKAILGASTTGRRVYVCAETYEAQLTLGEGIDVFGYFDCSAATWKVIDARAKVAPKDGVAAMAKNIGKPTRIEALDIVAADGKAAGDSSIGLVAQDSGGLSFVNTRIAAGKGRDGTDGAVGVQLSAAATVNGADGYA
;
A
#
# COMPACT_ATOMS: atom_id res chain seq x y z
N MET A 1 -10.85 -19.87 22.29
CA MET A 1 -11.22 -19.26 20.99
C MET A 1 -10.68 -17.84 20.97
N LYS A 2 -9.58 -17.58 20.24
CA LYS A 2 -8.98 -16.24 20.14
C LYS A 2 -9.75 -15.44 19.09
N ARG A 3 -10.35 -14.32 19.51
CA ARG A 3 -11.07 -13.39 18.63
C ARG A 3 -10.07 -12.51 17.91
N THR A 4 -9.95 -12.68 16.59
CA THR A 4 -9.15 -11.83 15.71
C THR A 4 -9.91 -10.52 15.50
N ALA A 5 -9.37 -9.40 15.95
CA ALA A 5 -9.95 -8.08 15.69
C ALA A 5 -9.50 -7.60 14.29
N LEU A 6 -10.46 -7.48 13.37
CA LEU A 6 -10.29 -6.88 12.06
C LEU A 6 -10.60 -5.39 12.19
N ALA A 7 -9.58 -4.53 12.20
CA ALA A 7 -9.76 -3.09 12.17
C ALA A 7 -9.65 -2.60 10.71
N LEU A 8 -10.80 -2.35 10.09
CA LEU A 8 -10.93 -1.67 8.80
C LEU A 8 -11.33 -0.22 9.12
N LEU A 9 -10.37 0.72 9.09
CA LEU A 9 -10.70 2.15 9.22
C LEU A 9 -11.13 2.69 7.85
N ILE A 10 -12.43 2.97 7.72
CA ILE A 10 -13.01 3.78 6.63
C ILE A 10 -13.40 5.10 7.28
N THR A 11 -12.63 6.17 7.04
CA THR A 11 -12.99 7.51 7.53
C THR A 11 -13.76 8.27 6.45
N ALA A 12 -15.06 8.44 6.66
CA ALA A 12 -15.88 9.44 5.97
C ALA A 12 -16.00 10.70 6.85
N GLY A 13 -15.95 11.88 6.23
CA GLY A 13 -15.60 13.15 6.85
C GLY A 13 -16.60 13.84 7.79
N VAL A 14 -15.99 14.72 8.59
CA VAL A 14 -16.40 16.02 9.19
C VAL A 14 -17.76 16.17 9.89
N ILE A 15 -17.70 16.40 11.20
CA ILE A 15 -18.68 17.19 11.96
C ILE A 15 -17.90 18.26 12.75
N HIS A 16 -18.17 19.54 12.45
CA HIS A 16 -17.77 20.69 13.26
C HIS A 16 -18.98 21.16 14.07
N CYS A 17 -18.80 21.40 15.37
CA CYS A 17 -19.57 22.38 16.13
C CYS A 17 -18.83 22.72 17.44
N GLY A 18 -18.68 24.01 17.76
CA GLY A 18 -18.40 24.48 19.12
C GLY A 18 -17.13 25.32 19.27
N THR A 19 -17.33 26.61 19.48
CA THR A 19 -16.34 27.70 19.59
C THR A 19 -15.71 27.78 20.99
N ASP A 20 -14.40 27.58 21.09
CA ASP A 20 -13.54 28.20 22.10
C ASP A 20 -12.10 28.29 21.57
N ASN A 21 -11.50 29.47 21.70
CA ASN A 21 -10.19 29.82 21.16
C ASN A 21 -9.07 29.06 21.88
N VAL A 22 -8.69 27.90 21.33
CA VAL A 22 -7.35 27.33 21.54
C VAL A 22 -6.58 27.54 20.25
N VAL A 23 -5.60 28.45 20.28
CA VAL A 23 -4.59 28.55 19.23
C VAL A 23 -3.69 27.32 19.37
N VAL A 24 -4.13 26.20 18.80
CA VAL A 24 -3.21 25.14 18.38
C VAL A 24 -2.48 25.69 17.16
N GLN A 25 -1.21 26.05 17.35
CA GLN A 25 -0.31 26.25 16.22
C GLN A 25 -0.40 24.99 15.35
N PRO A 26 -0.80 25.07 14.08
CA PRO A 26 -0.65 23.95 13.21
C PRO A 26 0.86 23.68 13.14
N LEU A 27 1.28 22.47 13.52
CA LEU A 27 2.51 21.94 12.97
C LEU A 27 2.39 22.12 11.47
N ALA A 28 3.20 23.02 10.93
CA ALA A 28 3.23 23.34 9.53
C ALA A 28 3.58 22.04 8.78
N ASN A 29 2.57 21.31 8.35
CA ASN A 29 2.72 20.43 7.22
C ASN A 29 3.07 21.35 6.05
N PRO A 30 4.26 21.24 5.44
CA PRO A 30 4.45 21.90 4.17
C PRO A 30 3.37 21.33 3.25
N VAL A 31 2.51 22.22 2.77
CA VAL A 31 1.72 22.01 1.56
C VAL A 31 2.73 21.60 0.50
N ALA A 32 2.80 20.30 0.22
CA ALA A 32 3.42 19.83 -0.99
C ALA A 32 2.50 20.28 -2.12
N ASP A 33 2.78 21.47 -2.63
CA ASP A 33 2.51 21.85 -4.01
C ASP A 33 2.86 20.66 -4.92
N GLY A 34 2.09 20.48 -6.00
CA GLY A 34 2.05 19.30 -6.87
C GLY A 34 3.39 18.96 -7.53
N GLY A 35 4.34 18.53 -6.70
CA GLY A 35 5.66 18.08 -7.08
C GLY A 35 5.48 16.80 -7.86
N LYS A 36 5.99 16.80 -9.09
CA LYS A 36 6.24 15.59 -9.86
C LYS A 36 6.84 14.56 -8.90
N VAL A 37 6.28 13.35 -8.90
CA VAL A 37 6.90 12.21 -8.23
C VAL A 37 8.29 12.01 -8.83
N GLU A 38 9.32 12.56 -8.16
CA GLU A 38 10.71 12.29 -8.48
C GLU A 38 11.01 10.85 -8.04
N GLY A 39 10.74 9.95 -8.98
CA GLY A 39 10.84 8.50 -8.80
C GLY A 39 10.25 7.72 -9.98
N GLY A 40 9.84 8.40 -11.06
CA GLY A 40 9.38 7.76 -12.27
C GLY A 40 10.48 6.89 -12.86
N ILE A 41 10.28 5.58 -12.83
CA ILE A 41 11.08 4.67 -13.62
C ILE A 41 10.70 4.86 -15.09
N ASP A 42 11.67 5.16 -15.94
CA ASP A 42 11.48 5.21 -17.39
C ASP A 42 11.54 3.79 -17.93
N LEU A 43 10.40 3.09 -17.85
CA LEU A 43 10.29 1.77 -18.47
C LEU A 43 10.33 1.94 -19.99
N PRO A 44 10.99 1.03 -20.72
CA PRO A 44 10.92 1.05 -22.17
C PRO A 44 9.47 0.95 -22.63
N PRO A 45 9.14 1.58 -23.78
CA PRO A 45 7.82 1.48 -24.36
C PRO A 45 7.46 0.00 -24.57
N PRO A 46 6.18 -0.37 -24.41
CA PRO A 46 5.76 -1.75 -24.62
C PRO A 46 6.10 -2.19 -26.06
N PRO A 47 6.69 -3.38 -26.25
CA PRO A 47 6.85 -3.94 -27.59
C PRO A 47 5.49 -4.23 -28.22
N ALA A 48 5.47 -4.47 -29.52
CA ALA A 48 4.26 -4.91 -30.22
C ALA A 48 3.68 -6.18 -29.56
N PRO A 49 2.35 -6.24 -29.36
CA PRO A 49 1.73 -7.42 -28.80
C PRO A 49 1.83 -8.62 -29.76
N PRO A 50 1.88 -9.85 -29.23
CA PRO A 50 1.82 -11.05 -30.06
C PRO A 50 0.52 -11.09 -30.87
N GLU A 51 0.58 -11.62 -32.09
CA GLU A 51 -0.60 -11.79 -32.94
C GLU A 51 -1.67 -12.63 -32.23
N ASN A 52 -2.94 -12.23 -32.38
CA ASN A 52 -4.10 -12.93 -31.81
C ASN A 52 -4.11 -13.06 -30.28
N CYS A 53 -3.34 -12.25 -29.55
CA CYS A 53 -3.37 -12.23 -28.09
C CYS A 53 -4.36 -11.18 -27.56
N ASP A 54 -5.48 -11.65 -26.98
CA ASP A 54 -6.45 -10.79 -26.31
C ASP A 54 -5.91 -10.34 -24.94
N LEU A 55 -5.38 -9.12 -24.89
CA LEU A 55 -4.78 -8.55 -23.68
C LEU A 55 -5.80 -8.34 -22.54
N LYS A 56 -7.10 -8.40 -22.80
CA LYS A 56 -8.12 -8.26 -21.74
C LYS A 56 -8.30 -9.54 -20.93
N LYS A 57 -7.77 -10.68 -21.40
CA LYS A 57 -7.87 -11.97 -20.71
C LYS A 57 -6.94 -12.04 -19.50
N LEU A 58 -7.34 -12.87 -18.54
CA LEU A 58 -6.51 -13.17 -17.37
C LEU A 58 -5.34 -14.09 -17.75
N PRO A 59 -4.19 -14.00 -17.07
CA PRO A 59 -3.08 -14.93 -17.30
C PRO A 59 -3.43 -16.41 -17.11
N THR A 60 -4.42 -16.71 -16.26
CA THR A 60 -4.96 -18.07 -16.05
C THR A 60 -5.84 -18.55 -17.21
N GLU A 61 -6.46 -17.64 -17.96
CA GLU A 61 -7.34 -17.95 -19.10
C GLU A 61 -6.54 -18.06 -20.40
N ASN A 62 -5.57 -17.17 -20.60
CA ASN A 62 -4.77 -17.13 -21.81
C ASN A 62 -3.31 -16.77 -21.50
N PRO A 63 -2.38 -17.75 -21.51
CA PRO A 63 -0.97 -17.53 -21.24
C PRO A 63 -0.26 -16.57 -22.22
N CYS A 64 -0.82 -16.29 -23.41
CA CYS A 64 -0.22 -15.36 -24.36
C CYS A 64 -0.03 -13.96 -23.76
N VAL A 65 -0.86 -13.59 -22.78
CA VAL A 65 -0.83 -12.29 -22.14
C VAL A 65 0.36 -12.11 -21.19
N ILE A 66 1.06 -13.20 -20.86
CA ILE A 66 2.30 -13.18 -20.08
C ILE A 66 3.43 -12.75 -21.03
N HIS A 67 3.41 -11.48 -21.42
CA HIS A 67 4.29 -10.86 -22.41
C HIS A 67 4.63 -9.42 -22.04
N GLU A 68 5.78 -8.94 -22.49
CA GLU A 68 6.38 -7.61 -22.24
C GLU A 68 5.49 -6.45 -22.72
N SER A 69 4.67 -6.70 -23.74
CA SER A 69 3.66 -5.74 -24.24
C SER A 69 2.49 -5.54 -23.27
N SER A 70 2.25 -6.53 -22.40
CA SER A 70 1.05 -6.63 -21.58
C SER A 70 1.31 -6.27 -20.14
N GLY A 71 2.52 -6.53 -19.65
CA GLY A 71 2.83 -6.37 -18.24
C GLY A 71 4.28 -6.00 -17.95
N VAL A 72 4.48 -5.45 -16.77
CA VAL A 72 5.76 -5.17 -16.15
C VAL A 72 6.09 -6.34 -15.20
N PHE A 73 7.28 -6.90 -15.34
CA PHE A 73 7.70 -8.12 -14.65
C PHE A 73 8.54 -7.82 -13.41
N VAL A 74 8.24 -8.51 -12.31
CA VAL A 74 8.85 -8.28 -10.99
C VAL A 74 9.31 -9.58 -10.35
N SER A 75 10.57 -9.66 -9.93
CA SER A 75 11.16 -10.80 -9.21
C SER A 75 12.01 -10.30 -8.06
N ALA A 76 11.80 -10.83 -6.84
CA ALA A 76 12.62 -10.54 -5.69
C ALA A 76 14.04 -11.12 -5.83
N THR A 77 14.16 -12.30 -6.45
CA THR A 77 15.44 -13.03 -6.55
C THR A 77 16.26 -12.68 -7.79
N LYS A 78 15.60 -12.37 -8.91
CA LYS A 78 16.26 -12.07 -10.19
C LYS A 78 16.17 -10.60 -10.60
N GLY A 79 15.29 -9.83 -9.94
CA GLY A 79 15.10 -8.42 -10.27
C GLY A 79 16.18 -7.52 -9.72
N SER A 80 16.33 -6.37 -10.36
CA SER A 80 17.19 -5.29 -9.90
C SER A 80 16.43 -3.97 -9.81
N ASP A 81 17.01 -2.99 -9.13
CA ASP A 81 16.47 -1.63 -9.07
C ASP A 81 16.50 -0.94 -10.44
N ASP A 82 17.49 -1.28 -11.28
CA ASP A 82 17.63 -0.84 -12.67
C ASP A 82 17.03 -1.85 -13.67
N GLY A 83 16.07 -2.66 -13.21
CA GLY A 83 15.33 -3.59 -14.07
C GLY A 83 14.54 -2.81 -15.13
N LEU A 84 14.37 -3.40 -16.32
CA LEU A 84 13.57 -2.80 -17.39
C LEU A 84 12.11 -3.28 -17.36
N GLY A 85 11.73 -4.03 -16.34
CA GLY A 85 10.39 -4.58 -16.20
C GLY A 85 10.05 -5.63 -17.25
N THR A 86 11.05 -6.29 -17.85
CA THR A 86 10.89 -7.42 -18.77
C THR A 86 11.15 -8.74 -18.03
N ARG A 87 10.80 -9.90 -18.61
CA ARG A 87 11.12 -11.20 -17.99
C ARG A 87 12.62 -11.43 -17.82
N GLU A 88 13.43 -10.91 -18.75
CA GLU A 88 14.89 -11.03 -18.72
C GLU A 88 15.55 -10.05 -17.76
N ARG A 89 14.95 -8.86 -17.59
CA ARG A 89 15.41 -7.81 -16.67
C ARG A 89 14.26 -7.34 -15.78
N PRO A 90 13.75 -8.21 -14.88
CA PRO A 90 12.62 -7.85 -14.04
C PRO A 90 13.02 -6.76 -13.04
N LEU A 91 12.04 -5.99 -12.59
CA LEU A 91 12.22 -5.10 -11.45
C LEU A 91 12.28 -5.92 -10.16
N LYS A 92 12.98 -5.41 -9.16
CA LYS A 92 12.99 -6.00 -7.81
C LYS A 92 11.79 -5.58 -6.97
N ASP A 93 11.29 -4.38 -7.20
CA ASP A 93 10.30 -3.72 -6.36
C ASP A 93 8.93 -3.64 -7.05
N ILE A 94 7.88 -4.10 -6.36
CA ILE A 94 6.51 -4.14 -6.88
C ILE A 94 5.94 -2.72 -7.02
N SER A 95 6.19 -1.83 -6.05
CA SER A 95 5.71 -0.45 -6.05
C SER A 95 6.34 0.35 -7.18
N LYS A 96 7.64 0.15 -7.46
CA LYS A 96 8.29 0.71 -8.65
C LYS A 96 7.62 0.21 -9.93
N ALA A 97 7.33 -1.09 -10.02
CA ALA A 97 6.68 -1.67 -11.18
C ALA A 97 5.27 -1.11 -11.40
N ILE A 98 4.48 -0.91 -10.34
CA ILE A 98 3.16 -0.27 -10.41
C ILE A 98 3.29 1.15 -10.96
N LEU A 99 4.28 1.92 -10.49
CA LEU A 99 4.52 3.28 -10.98
C LEU A 99 4.85 3.28 -12.49
N GLY A 100 5.79 2.44 -12.94
CA GLY A 100 6.12 2.37 -14.37
C GLY A 100 5.03 1.72 -15.24
N ALA A 101 4.22 0.83 -14.67
CA ALA A 101 3.07 0.27 -15.36
C ALA A 101 2.01 1.35 -15.64
N SER A 102 1.83 2.30 -14.71
CA SER A 102 0.90 3.41 -14.86
C SER A 102 1.24 4.35 -16.02
N THR A 103 2.53 4.55 -16.30
CA THR A 103 2.99 5.39 -17.41
C THR A 103 2.87 4.70 -18.76
N THR A 104 2.80 3.36 -18.77
CA THR A 104 2.80 2.55 -19.99
C THR A 104 1.47 1.82 -20.25
N GLY A 105 0.47 2.00 -19.39
CA GLY A 105 -0.85 1.35 -19.53
C GLY A 105 -0.79 -0.18 -19.42
N ARG A 106 0.19 -0.70 -18.67
CA ARG A 106 0.40 -2.14 -18.47
C ARG A 106 -0.10 -2.58 -17.10
N ARG A 107 -0.24 -3.90 -16.92
CA ARG A 107 -0.43 -4.56 -15.61
C ARG A 107 0.92 -4.98 -15.03
N VAL A 108 0.92 -5.53 -13.82
CA VAL A 108 2.13 -6.00 -13.14
C VAL A 108 2.05 -7.51 -12.89
N TYR A 109 3.13 -8.20 -13.25
CA TYR A 109 3.33 -9.63 -13.03
C TYR A 109 4.43 -9.86 -12.01
N VAL A 110 4.09 -10.54 -10.92
CA VAL A 110 4.96 -10.69 -9.76
C VAL A 110 5.22 -12.18 -9.52
N CYS A 111 6.49 -12.54 -9.39
CA CYS A 111 6.87 -13.88 -8.97
C CYS A 111 6.27 -14.23 -7.61
N ALA A 112 5.90 -15.47 -7.42
CA ALA A 112 5.44 -15.98 -6.12
C ALA A 112 6.61 -16.15 -5.14
N GLU A 113 7.27 -15.03 -4.82
CA GLU A 113 8.44 -14.89 -3.96
C GLU A 113 8.09 -13.99 -2.76
N THR A 114 9.04 -13.80 -1.83
CA THR A 114 8.87 -12.87 -0.71
C THR A 114 9.55 -11.54 -0.99
N TYR A 115 8.81 -10.46 -0.83
CA TYR A 115 9.22 -9.08 -1.04
C TYR A 115 9.20 -8.35 0.30
N GLU A 116 10.37 -7.91 0.73
CA GLU A 116 10.55 -7.16 1.97
C GLU A 116 10.42 -5.65 1.71
N ALA A 117 9.24 -5.25 1.24
CA ALA A 117 8.94 -3.86 0.89
C ALA A 117 7.48 -3.53 1.23
N GLN A 118 7.19 -2.24 1.41
CA GLN A 118 5.82 -1.75 1.50
C GLN A 118 5.22 -1.68 0.09
N LEU A 119 3.95 -2.05 -0.05
CA LEU A 119 3.24 -2.05 -1.32
C LEU A 119 2.38 -0.78 -1.48
N THR A 120 2.69 0.04 -2.47
CA THR A 120 1.85 1.17 -2.86
C THR A 120 1.03 0.80 -4.08
N LEU A 121 -0.29 0.73 -3.92
CA LEU A 121 -1.23 0.39 -4.98
C LEU A 121 -1.54 1.60 -5.88
N GLY A 122 -1.66 1.34 -7.17
CA GLY A 122 -1.96 2.34 -8.20
C GLY A 122 -3.35 2.17 -8.80
N GLU A 123 -4.00 3.28 -9.12
CA GLU A 123 -5.26 3.27 -9.86
C GLU A 123 -5.09 2.66 -11.26
N GLY A 124 -6.00 1.76 -11.65
CA GLY A 124 -6.05 1.16 -12.98
C GLY A 124 -4.96 0.11 -13.26
N ILE A 125 -4.18 -0.30 -12.25
CA ILE A 125 -3.06 -1.24 -12.42
C ILE A 125 -3.35 -2.57 -11.76
N ASP A 126 -3.65 -3.57 -12.57
CA ASP A 126 -3.82 -4.93 -12.09
C ASP A 126 -2.47 -5.54 -11.68
N VAL A 127 -2.45 -6.26 -10.57
CA VAL A 127 -1.26 -6.96 -10.04
C VAL A 127 -1.59 -8.44 -9.87
N PHE A 128 -0.77 -9.30 -10.46
CA PHE A 128 -0.92 -10.75 -10.39
C PHE A 128 0.34 -11.38 -9.78
N GLY A 129 0.18 -12.07 -8.63
CA GLY A 129 1.29 -12.57 -7.80
C GLY A 129 1.56 -14.07 -7.84
N TYR A 130 1.16 -14.78 -8.90
CA TYR A 130 1.15 -16.24 -8.93
C TYR A 130 2.14 -16.85 -9.95
N PHE A 131 3.25 -16.18 -10.26
CA PHE A 131 4.18 -16.65 -11.29
C PHE A 131 5.37 -17.43 -10.74
N ASP A 132 5.68 -18.58 -11.36
CA ASP A 132 7.00 -19.20 -11.31
C ASP A 132 7.91 -18.51 -12.31
N CYS A 133 9.00 -17.96 -11.78
CA CYS A 133 10.00 -17.19 -12.53
C CYS A 133 11.37 -17.87 -12.56
N SER A 134 11.45 -19.14 -12.15
CA SER A 134 12.70 -19.91 -12.11
C SER A 134 13.32 -20.09 -13.49
N ALA A 135 12.51 -20.11 -14.55
CA ALA A 135 12.94 -20.18 -15.95
C ALA A 135 12.69 -18.85 -16.71
N ALA A 136 13.21 -18.75 -17.94
CA ALA A 136 12.95 -17.62 -18.82
C ALA A 136 11.45 -17.49 -19.19
N THR A 137 10.78 -18.63 -19.37
CA THR A 137 9.33 -18.68 -19.57
C THR A 137 8.62 -18.69 -18.22
N TRP A 138 7.97 -17.58 -17.87
CA TRP A 138 7.19 -17.47 -16.65
C TRP A 138 5.88 -18.23 -16.79
N LYS A 139 5.48 -18.92 -15.72
CA LYS A 139 4.29 -19.78 -15.71
C LYS A 139 3.41 -19.45 -14.52
N VAL A 140 2.11 -19.65 -14.69
CA VAL A 140 1.16 -19.61 -13.58
C VAL A 140 1.38 -20.84 -12.69
N ILE A 141 1.39 -20.63 -11.37
CA ILE A 141 1.43 -21.68 -10.36
C ILE A 141 0.41 -21.41 -9.26
N ASP A 142 0.11 -22.43 -8.45
CA ASP A 142 -0.74 -22.29 -7.26
C ASP A 142 0.09 -21.83 -6.04
N ALA A 143 0.59 -20.59 -6.11
CA ALA A 143 1.33 -19.93 -5.04
C ALA A 143 1.05 -18.42 -5.06
N ARG A 144 1.41 -17.72 -3.97
CA ARG A 144 1.18 -16.28 -3.83
C ARG A 144 2.47 -15.53 -3.53
N ALA A 145 2.63 -14.37 -4.16
CA ALA A 145 3.68 -13.42 -3.84
C ALA A 145 3.43 -12.86 -2.44
N LYS A 146 4.44 -12.91 -1.58
CA LYS A 146 4.34 -12.43 -0.20
C LYS A 146 4.93 -11.04 -0.08
N VAL A 147 4.14 -10.08 0.35
CA VAL A 147 4.59 -8.73 0.73
C VAL A 147 4.69 -8.68 2.24
N ALA A 148 5.90 -8.46 2.76
CA ALA A 148 6.18 -8.45 4.18
C ALA A 148 7.27 -7.42 4.50
N PRO A 149 6.93 -6.14 4.66
CA PRO A 149 7.91 -5.12 5.04
C PRO A 149 8.50 -5.40 6.43
N LYS A 150 9.64 -4.78 6.74
CA LYS A 150 10.30 -4.84 8.05
C LYS A 150 9.57 -4.08 9.16
N ASP A 151 8.77 -3.09 8.79
CA ASP A 151 8.02 -2.19 9.66
C ASP A 151 6.93 -1.46 8.87
N GLY A 152 6.06 -0.76 9.59
CA GLY A 152 5.02 0.06 9.01
C GLY A 152 3.84 -0.73 8.44
N VAL A 153 3.08 -0.04 7.59
CA VAL A 153 1.90 -0.59 6.91
C VAL A 153 2.36 -1.48 5.75
N ALA A 154 1.76 -2.67 5.59
CA ALA A 154 2.14 -3.56 4.49
C ALA A 154 1.69 -3.08 3.11
N ALA A 155 0.49 -2.53 2.99
CA ALA A 155 0.00 -1.97 1.74
C ALA A 155 -0.77 -0.65 1.95
N MET A 156 -0.62 0.27 0.99
CA MET A 156 -1.34 1.53 0.95
C MET A 156 -2.07 1.67 -0.39
N ALA A 157 -3.34 2.04 -0.33
CA ALA A 157 -4.16 2.43 -1.47
C ALA A 157 -4.78 3.80 -1.18
N LYS A 158 -4.65 4.72 -2.12
CA LYS A 158 -5.23 6.06 -2.01
C LYS A 158 -5.82 6.46 -3.36
N ASN A 159 -7.04 6.99 -3.34
CA ASN A 159 -7.72 7.54 -4.51
C ASN A 159 -7.81 6.55 -5.70
N ILE A 160 -8.08 5.27 -5.45
CA ILE A 160 -8.28 4.28 -6.52
C ILE A 160 -9.75 4.32 -6.97
N GLY A 161 -10.04 5.14 -7.99
CA GLY A 161 -11.38 5.26 -8.56
C GLY A 161 -11.66 4.30 -9.72
N LYS A 162 -10.63 3.96 -10.50
CA LYS A 162 -10.74 2.99 -11.61
C LYS A 162 -10.61 1.55 -11.13
N PRO A 163 -11.17 0.57 -11.86
CA PRO A 163 -10.96 -0.85 -11.58
C PRO A 163 -9.47 -1.19 -11.45
N THR A 164 -9.09 -1.70 -10.28
CA THR A 164 -7.75 -2.18 -9.94
C THR A 164 -7.89 -3.56 -9.29
N ARG A 165 -7.33 -4.60 -9.90
CA ARG A 165 -7.37 -5.97 -9.39
C ARG A 165 -6.05 -6.37 -8.74
N ILE A 166 -6.11 -6.81 -7.49
CA ILE A 166 -4.96 -7.37 -6.76
C ILE A 166 -5.19 -8.86 -6.54
N GLU A 167 -4.45 -9.69 -7.26
CA GLU A 167 -4.66 -11.12 -7.30
C GLU A 167 -3.46 -11.96 -6.84
N ALA A 168 -3.74 -12.90 -5.93
CA ALA A 168 -2.77 -13.85 -5.40
C ALA A 168 -1.57 -13.21 -4.70
N LEU A 169 -1.83 -12.26 -3.81
CA LEU A 169 -0.84 -11.72 -2.89
C LEU A 169 -1.11 -12.19 -1.45
N ASP A 170 -0.05 -12.44 -0.69
CA ASP A 170 -0.06 -12.55 0.76
C ASP A 170 0.54 -11.25 1.34
N ILE A 171 -0.32 -10.31 1.72
CA ILE A 171 0.08 -9.00 2.29
C ILE A 171 0.09 -9.12 3.81
N VAL A 172 1.27 -9.05 4.43
CA VAL A 172 1.46 -9.29 5.86
C VAL A 172 2.22 -8.14 6.49
N ALA A 173 1.60 -7.45 7.44
CA ALA A 173 2.26 -6.39 8.20
C ALA A 173 3.33 -6.93 9.14
N ALA A 174 4.36 -6.11 9.37
CA ALA A 174 5.34 -6.36 10.42
C ALA A 174 4.69 -6.30 11.81
N ASP A 175 5.22 -7.06 12.76
CA ASP A 175 4.89 -6.87 14.18
C ASP A 175 5.38 -5.50 14.65
N GLY A 176 4.61 -4.83 15.50
CA GLY A 176 5.07 -3.64 16.21
C GLY A 176 6.22 -3.98 17.15
N LYS A 177 7.17 -3.07 17.30
CA LYS A 177 8.42 -3.27 18.06
C LYS A 177 8.41 -2.48 19.38
N ALA A 178 7.94 -1.23 19.35
CA ALA A 178 7.85 -0.32 20.48
C ALA A 178 6.40 -0.10 20.94
N ALA A 179 6.21 0.45 22.15
CA ALA A 179 4.90 0.87 22.61
C ALA A 179 4.34 1.95 21.67
N GLY A 180 3.06 1.84 21.33
CA GLY A 180 2.39 2.67 20.33
C GLY A 180 2.51 2.18 18.88
N ASP A 181 3.37 1.20 18.60
CA ASP A 181 3.53 0.69 17.23
C ASP A 181 2.26 -0.01 16.74
N SER A 182 1.81 0.39 15.55
CA SER A 182 0.71 -0.22 14.84
C SER A 182 1.19 -1.32 13.89
N SER A 183 0.34 -2.33 13.69
CA SER A 183 0.56 -3.37 12.69
C SER A 183 -0.65 -3.45 11.78
N ILE A 184 -0.52 -2.92 10.56
CA ILE A 184 -1.65 -2.71 9.64
C ILE A 184 -1.34 -3.36 8.29
N GLY A 185 -2.19 -4.31 7.88
CA GLY A 185 -2.03 -5.04 6.62
C GLY A 185 -2.35 -4.21 5.38
N LEU A 186 -3.37 -3.35 5.44
CA LEU A 186 -3.75 -2.45 4.35
C LEU A 186 -4.36 -1.18 4.93
N VAL A 187 -3.94 -0.02 4.42
CA VAL A 187 -4.66 1.25 4.55
C VAL A 187 -5.25 1.58 3.18
N ALA A 188 -6.58 1.68 3.09
CA ALA A 188 -7.28 2.06 1.87
C ALA A 188 -8.10 3.33 2.10
N GLN A 189 -7.73 4.41 1.43
CA GLN A 189 -8.41 5.71 1.48
C GLN A 189 -9.02 6.01 0.11
N ASP A 190 -10.32 6.30 0.05
CA ASP A 190 -11.03 6.71 -1.18
C ASP A 190 -10.75 5.79 -2.38
N SER A 191 -10.78 4.47 -2.15
CA SER A 191 -10.29 3.44 -3.08
C SER A 191 -11.40 2.46 -3.49
N GLY A 192 -12.53 2.99 -3.98
CA GLY A 192 -13.71 2.20 -4.35
C GLY A 192 -13.56 1.30 -5.58
N GLY A 193 -12.56 1.55 -6.43
CA GLY A 193 -12.24 0.72 -7.60
C GLY A 193 -11.36 -0.49 -7.29
N LEU A 194 -10.93 -0.67 -6.04
CA LEU A 194 -10.01 -1.73 -5.64
C LEU A 194 -10.75 -3.06 -5.42
N SER A 195 -10.21 -4.14 -6.01
CA SER A 195 -10.73 -5.50 -5.85
C SER A 195 -9.61 -6.48 -5.51
N PHE A 196 -9.92 -7.46 -4.66
CA PHE A 196 -8.98 -8.48 -4.20
C PHE A 196 -9.48 -9.86 -4.61
N VAL A 197 -8.62 -10.66 -5.25
CA VAL A 197 -8.95 -12.02 -5.69
C VAL A 197 -7.88 -12.98 -5.22
N ASN A 198 -8.25 -14.06 -4.52
CA ASN A 198 -7.27 -15.01 -3.95
C ASN A 198 -6.15 -14.32 -3.14
N THR A 199 -6.46 -13.17 -2.51
CA THR A 199 -5.47 -12.37 -1.77
C THR A 199 -5.74 -12.48 -0.28
N ARG A 200 -4.68 -12.66 0.50
CA ARG A 200 -4.74 -12.61 1.97
C ARG A 200 -4.12 -11.31 2.44
N ILE A 201 -4.81 -10.64 3.35
CA ILE A 201 -4.32 -9.43 4.02
C ILE A 201 -4.33 -9.70 5.51
N ALA A 202 -3.19 -9.55 6.17
CA ALA A 202 -3.04 -9.82 7.59
C ALA A 202 -2.24 -8.71 8.28
N ALA A 203 -2.77 -8.25 9.41
CA ALA A 203 -1.96 -7.55 10.40
C ALA A 203 -1.01 -8.52 11.10
N GLY A 204 0.11 -8.01 11.57
CA GLY A 204 0.93 -8.64 12.60
C GLY A 204 0.43 -8.27 14.00
N LYS A 205 1.29 -8.43 15.00
CA LYS A 205 0.99 -8.10 16.40
C LYS A 205 1.16 -6.59 16.63
N GLY A 206 0.10 -5.93 17.09
CA GLY A 206 0.22 -4.60 17.67
C GLY A 206 0.97 -4.60 19.01
N ARG A 207 1.28 -3.41 19.52
CA ARG A 207 1.90 -3.21 20.83
C ARG A 207 0.98 -2.39 21.73
N ASP A 208 1.22 -2.48 23.03
CA ASP A 208 0.54 -1.65 24.00
C ASP A 208 0.79 -0.17 23.69
N GLY A 209 -0.17 0.70 24.01
CA GLY A 209 0.01 2.14 23.85
C GLY A 209 1.15 2.67 24.72
N THR A 210 1.69 3.83 24.36
CA THR A 210 2.62 4.54 25.25
C THR A 210 1.89 4.97 26.52
N ASP A 211 2.54 4.84 27.67
CA ASP A 211 2.00 5.33 28.94
C ASP A 211 1.64 6.82 28.84
N GLY A 212 0.53 7.20 29.48
CA GLY A 212 0.13 8.59 29.58
C GLY A 212 1.14 9.41 30.37
N ALA A 213 1.29 10.70 30.01
CA ALA A 213 2.09 11.62 30.81
C ALA A 213 1.45 11.81 32.20
N VAL A 214 2.30 12.01 33.22
CA VAL A 214 1.83 12.35 34.57
C VAL A 214 1.00 13.63 34.51
N GLY A 215 -0.17 13.64 35.14
CA GLY A 215 -1.02 14.82 35.20
C GLY A 215 -0.33 15.97 35.92
N VAL A 216 -0.42 17.17 35.35
CA VAL A 216 0.02 18.40 36.04
C VAL A 216 -1.00 18.74 37.10
N GLN A 217 -0.59 18.73 38.36
CA GLN A 217 -1.44 19.24 39.44
C GLN A 217 -1.64 20.74 39.26
N LEU A 218 -2.89 21.16 39.05
CA LEU A 218 -3.25 22.57 39.08
C LEU A 218 -3.09 23.08 40.51
N SER A 219 -2.12 23.96 40.75
CA SER A 219 -2.05 24.72 41.99
C SER A 219 -2.99 25.92 41.87
N ALA A 220 -4.06 25.95 42.66
CA ALA A 220 -4.81 27.20 42.85
C ALA A 220 -3.87 28.23 43.50
N ALA A 221 -3.71 29.41 42.87
CA ALA A 221 -3.09 30.52 43.56
C ALA A 221 -3.98 30.85 44.78
N ALA A 222 -3.43 30.77 45.98
CA ALA A 222 -4.14 31.00 47.25
C ALA A 222 -4.63 32.45 47.45
N THR A 223 -4.76 33.24 46.37
CA THR A 223 -5.06 34.67 46.38
C THR A 223 -6.35 35.04 45.64
N VAL A 224 -7.06 34.10 45.01
CA VAL A 224 -8.41 34.37 44.48
C VAL A 224 -9.45 34.15 45.58
N ASN A 225 -9.68 35.20 46.37
CA ASN A 225 -10.92 35.31 47.13
C ASN A 225 -12.08 35.38 46.11
N GLY A 226 -13.11 34.55 46.29
CA GLY A 226 -14.34 34.67 45.49
C GLY A 226 -14.90 36.08 45.63
N ALA A 227 -15.38 36.67 44.54
CA ALA A 227 -16.06 37.96 44.60
C ALA A 227 -17.32 37.83 45.46
N ASP A 228 -17.62 38.86 46.27
CA ASP A 228 -18.87 38.92 47.02
C ASP A 228 -20.06 38.75 46.08
N GLY A 229 -21.01 37.90 46.47
CA GLY A 229 -22.22 37.65 45.69
C GLY A 229 -23.04 38.92 45.54
N TYR A 230 -23.52 39.18 44.33
CA TYR A 230 -24.43 40.30 44.04
C TYR A 230 -25.78 40.05 44.75
N ALA A 231 -26.17 40.97 45.62
CA ALA A 231 -27.46 40.96 46.32
C ALA A 231 -28.60 41.48 45.44
#